data_AF-A0A968TWS7-F1
#
_entry.id   AF-A0A968TWS7-F1
#
_cell.length_a   1.000
_cell.length_b   1.000
_cell.length_c   1.000
_cell.angle_alpha   90.00
_cell.angle_beta   90.00
_cell.angle_gamma   90.00
#
_symmetry.space_group_name_H-M   'P 1'
#
loop_
_entity.id
_entity.type
_entity.pdbx_description
1 polymer ?
#
loop_
_entity_poly.entity_id
_entity_poly.type
_entity_poly.pdbx_seq_one_letter_code
_entity_poly.pdbx_strand_id
1 'polypeptide(L)'
;MKRSGLWVMVACLVAMTGWANEAPPANLHLVGDHWTAWDPPSSLPEGVPTHVIQTGDTLWSLAGKFYGDPYLWPQLWEQNRYILDAHWIYPGDPLVVPGAAVPRGAPGDGTGIAAPPIDSTAAQTLPEEPAAEDPFASRESLSGVASDSAGDVPVALGHESDIYCSGYIGEVDEAFPYQVMSSEFDFLTPSLDPRRGSDLTGLWGKAATEKYGLGLGDIVYLNGGRAGGLSAGEVLTAVVPRGKIIHPLTQEELGRFYGYLGRVRVLSVQESSAIGEISQSCNPIPVGTQLKPFEPEPVPLRRRTSLRPVNYPAQAEELEGSAAIILTHDQVVLLGRGSLVYVDRGFEDDVAPGDTYTIYRKGRRGFPPVVLGELGVLSVQRKTALARILESRYSIFVGDSLLPK
;
A
#
# COMPACT_ATOMS: atom_id res chain seq x y z
N MET A 1 69.34 -8.12 -42.41
CA MET A 1 68.73 -7.14 -41.48
C MET A 1 67.21 -7.37 -41.52
N LYS A 2 66.60 -8.12 -40.58
CA LYS A 2 65.86 -7.66 -39.35
C LYS A 2 64.82 -6.57 -39.68
N ARG A 3 63.50 -6.64 -39.36
CA ARG A 3 62.70 -7.08 -38.18
C ARG A 3 61.25 -7.42 -38.65
N SER A 4 60.51 -8.48 -38.29
CA SER A 4 59.85 -8.93 -37.03
C SER A 4 58.69 -8.06 -36.47
N GLY A 5 57.50 -8.67 -36.24
CA GLY A 5 56.34 -8.18 -35.45
C GLY A 5 54.97 -8.70 -35.97
N LEU A 6 54.54 -9.93 -35.64
CA LEU A 6 53.61 -10.32 -34.57
C LEU A 6 52.14 -9.86 -34.77
N TRP A 7 51.25 -10.81 -35.08
CA TRP A 7 49.79 -10.66 -35.19
C TRP A 7 49.14 -10.69 -33.80
N VAL A 8 48.28 -9.72 -33.50
CA VAL A 8 47.33 -9.77 -32.38
C VAL A 8 45.93 -9.51 -32.95
N MET A 9 45.11 -10.56 -33.01
CA MET A 9 43.66 -10.47 -33.21
C MET A 9 43.02 -10.09 -31.87
N VAL A 10 42.43 -8.89 -31.80
CA VAL A 10 41.52 -8.50 -30.71
C VAL A 10 40.10 -8.69 -31.21
N ALA A 11 39.42 -9.70 -30.69
CA ALA A 11 38.00 -9.94 -30.88
C ALA A 11 37.20 -8.88 -30.10
N CYS A 12 36.44 -8.06 -30.81
CA CYS A 12 35.52 -7.09 -30.22
C CYS A 12 34.20 -7.83 -29.89
N LEU A 13 34.04 -8.23 -28.64
CA LEU A 13 32.87 -8.91 -28.12
C LEU A 13 31.81 -7.86 -27.75
N VAL A 14 30.68 -7.90 -28.45
CA VAL A 14 29.47 -7.13 -28.14
C VAL A 14 28.89 -7.68 -26.83
N ALA A 15 28.91 -6.89 -25.77
CA ALA A 15 28.23 -7.22 -24.52
C ALA A 15 26.76 -6.82 -24.64
N MET A 16 25.90 -7.79 -24.95
CA MET A 16 24.48 -7.75 -24.61
C MET A 16 24.34 -8.18 -23.15
N THR A 17 24.02 -7.26 -22.25
CA THR A 17 23.62 -7.61 -20.87
C THR A 17 22.12 -7.89 -20.86
N GLY A 18 21.77 -9.14 -21.13
CA GLY A 18 20.45 -9.69 -20.83
C GLY A 18 20.28 -9.90 -19.33
N TRP A 19 19.04 -9.76 -18.85
CA TRP A 19 18.63 -10.12 -17.50
C TRP A 19 18.99 -11.58 -17.22
N ALA A 20 19.71 -11.82 -16.13
CA ALA A 20 20.02 -13.15 -15.68
C ALA A 20 18.72 -13.85 -15.25
N ASN A 21 18.30 -14.85 -16.02
CA ASN A 21 17.56 -15.97 -15.44
C ASN A 21 18.54 -16.67 -14.50
N GLU A 22 18.30 -16.58 -13.19
CA GLU A 22 19.00 -17.40 -12.19
C GLU A 22 18.87 -18.88 -12.61
N ALA A 23 19.99 -19.57 -12.86
CA ALA A 23 19.97 -21.00 -13.13
C ALA A 23 19.53 -21.76 -11.86
N PRO A 24 18.81 -22.89 -11.98
CA PRO A 24 18.45 -23.70 -10.81
C PRO A 24 19.72 -24.14 -10.05
N PRO A 25 19.66 -24.22 -8.70
CA PRO A 25 20.81 -24.57 -7.89
C PRO A 25 21.44 -25.90 -8.34
N ALA A 26 22.76 -25.89 -8.56
CA ALA A 26 23.49 -26.94 -9.28
C ALA A 26 23.67 -28.26 -8.52
N ASN A 27 23.17 -28.38 -7.29
CA ASN A 27 23.44 -29.48 -6.36
C ASN A 27 22.14 -30.20 -5.97
N LEU A 28 21.52 -30.85 -6.95
CA LEU A 28 20.38 -31.74 -6.75
C LEU A 28 20.84 -33.11 -6.24
N HIS A 29 20.09 -33.70 -5.32
CA HIS A 29 20.30 -35.06 -4.83
C HIS A 29 18.99 -35.85 -4.84
N LEU A 30 19.08 -37.18 -4.87
CA LEU A 30 17.92 -38.07 -4.94
C LEU A 30 17.39 -38.34 -3.53
N VAL A 31 16.15 -37.92 -3.26
CA VAL A 31 15.44 -38.17 -2.00
C VAL A 31 14.23 -39.03 -2.30
N GLY A 32 14.22 -40.27 -1.80
CA GLY A 32 13.16 -41.24 -2.12
C GLY A 32 13.13 -41.59 -3.61
N ASP A 33 12.16 -41.04 -4.34
CA ASP A 33 11.86 -41.29 -5.76
C ASP A 33 12.02 -40.05 -6.68
N HIS A 34 12.45 -38.91 -6.14
CA HIS A 34 12.58 -37.65 -6.90
C HIS A 34 13.89 -36.90 -6.59
N TRP A 35 14.23 -35.95 -7.46
CA TRP A 35 15.42 -35.11 -7.33
C TRP A 35 15.03 -33.77 -6.71
N THR A 36 15.71 -33.38 -5.64
CA THR A 36 15.47 -32.11 -4.95
C THR A 36 16.80 -31.46 -4.55
N ALA A 37 16.81 -30.14 -4.39
CA ALA A 37 17.92 -29.40 -3.80
C ALA A 37 17.80 -29.28 -2.27
N TRP A 38 16.65 -29.65 -1.70
CA TRP A 38 16.30 -29.43 -0.30
C TRP A 38 16.29 -30.72 0.50
N ASP A 39 16.32 -30.60 1.83
CA ASP A 39 16.23 -31.74 2.76
C ASP A 39 14.81 -31.80 3.37
N PRO A 40 13.80 -32.33 2.65
CA PRO A 40 12.44 -32.41 3.18
C PRO A 40 12.37 -33.37 4.38
N PRO A 41 11.54 -33.07 5.40
CA PRO A 41 11.39 -33.95 6.56
C PRO A 41 10.76 -35.28 6.14
N SER A 42 11.39 -36.40 6.52
CA SER A 42 10.90 -37.76 6.24
C SER A 42 9.70 -38.18 7.09
N SER A 43 9.43 -37.46 8.19
CA SER A 43 8.25 -37.61 9.03
C SER A 43 7.54 -36.28 9.21
N LEU A 44 6.33 -36.17 8.66
CA LEU A 44 5.45 -35.03 8.83
C LEU A 44 4.60 -35.21 10.10
N PRO A 45 4.25 -34.14 10.84
CA PRO A 45 3.43 -34.24 12.04
C PRO A 45 2.04 -34.81 11.71
N GLU A 46 1.64 -35.90 12.40
CA GLU A 46 0.34 -36.54 12.22
C GLU A 46 -0.80 -35.56 12.58
N GLY A 47 -1.71 -35.34 11.63
CA GLY A 47 -2.89 -34.48 11.81
C GLY A 47 -2.84 -33.12 11.10
N VAL A 48 -1.77 -32.78 10.37
CA VAL A 48 -1.72 -31.60 9.51
C VAL A 48 -1.96 -32.02 8.05
N PRO A 49 -2.87 -31.38 7.31
CA PRO A 49 -3.04 -31.67 5.88
C PRO A 49 -1.75 -31.32 5.11
N THR A 50 -1.35 -32.23 4.22
CA THR A 50 -0.13 -32.13 3.42
C THR A 50 -0.46 -32.31 1.94
N HIS A 51 0.32 -31.66 1.07
CA HIS A 51 0.21 -31.74 -0.39
C HIS A 51 1.57 -32.11 -0.97
N VAL A 52 1.60 -33.12 -1.83
CA VAL A 52 2.82 -33.51 -2.56
C VAL A 52 2.91 -32.65 -3.81
N ILE A 53 4.00 -31.91 -3.96
CA ILE A 53 4.20 -30.96 -5.07
C ILE A 53 4.21 -31.70 -6.40
N GLN A 54 3.43 -31.21 -7.37
CA GLN A 54 3.36 -31.76 -8.72
C GLN A 54 4.04 -30.84 -9.73
N THR A 55 4.36 -31.36 -10.91
CA THR A 55 4.95 -30.56 -11.99
C THR A 55 4.00 -29.45 -12.43
N GLY A 56 4.45 -28.19 -12.32
CA GLY A 56 3.66 -27.01 -12.65
C GLY A 56 3.03 -26.31 -11.43
N ASP A 57 3.13 -26.91 -10.24
CA ASP A 57 2.77 -26.24 -9.00
C ASP A 57 3.75 -25.08 -8.72
N THR A 58 3.20 -23.99 -8.23
CA THR A 58 3.94 -22.85 -7.65
C THR A 58 3.40 -22.59 -6.26
N LEU A 59 4.23 -22.07 -5.34
CA LEU A 59 3.77 -21.65 -4.02
C LEU A 59 2.56 -20.70 -4.11
N TRP A 60 2.54 -19.84 -5.12
CA TRP A 60 1.42 -18.97 -5.48
C TRP A 60 0.13 -19.75 -5.79
N SER A 61 0.19 -20.69 -6.73
CA SER A 61 -0.98 -21.49 -7.13
C SER A 61 -1.49 -22.39 -5.99
N LEU A 62 -0.59 -22.91 -5.16
CA LEU A 62 -0.93 -23.74 -4.02
C LEU A 62 -1.56 -22.89 -2.91
N ALA A 63 -1.06 -21.69 -2.66
CA ALA A 63 -1.68 -20.76 -1.73
C ALA A 63 -3.10 -20.37 -2.15
N GLY A 64 -3.31 -20.07 -3.43
CA GLY A 64 -4.64 -19.80 -3.97
C GLY A 64 -5.60 -20.99 -3.82
N LYS A 65 -5.09 -22.22 -3.99
CA LYS A 65 -5.89 -23.44 -3.87
C LYS A 65 -6.26 -23.80 -2.43
N PHE A 66 -5.33 -23.67 -1.48
CA PHE A 66 -5.51 -24.13 -0.11
C PHE A 66 -5.97 -23.05 0.86
N TYR A 67 -5.53 -21.80 0.68
CA TYR A 67 -5.91 -20.67 1.52
C TYR A 67 -6.96 -19.75 0.88
N GLY A 68 -7.29 -19.96 -0.40
CA GLY A 68 -8.24 -19.12 -1.15
C GLY A 68 -7.66 -17.76 -1.59
N ASP A 69 -6.42 -17.47 -1.20
CA ASP A 69 -5.70 -16.24 -1.56
C ASP A 69 -4.26 -16.59 -2.00
N PRO A 70 -3.92 -16.39 -3.28
CA PRO A 70 -2.58 -16.65 -3.79
C PRO A 70 -1.47 -15.82 -3.13
N TYR A 71 -1.78 -14.66 -2.55
CA TYR A 71 -0.80 -13.79 -1.88
C TYR A 71 -0.33 -14.35 -0.53
N LEU A 72 -0.98 -15.40 0.00
CA LEU A 72 -0.57 -16.07 1.24
C LEU A 72 0.55 -17.11 1.03
N TRP A 73 1.12 -17.19 -0.17
CA TRP A 73 2.27 -18.06 -0.45
C TRP A 73 3.49 -17.84 0.46
N PRO A 74 3.80 -16.63 1.00
CA PRO A 74 4.89 -16.49 1.96
C PRO A 74 4.59 -17.25 3.25
N GLN A 75 3.33 -17.28 3.71
CA GLN A 75 2.92 -18.01 4.92
C GLN A 75 3.04 -19.53 4.71
N LEU A 76 2.72 -20.00 3.52
CA LEU A 76 2.94 -21.37 3.10
C LEU A 76 4.44 -21.71 3.13
N TRP A 77 5.28 -20.81 2.64
CA TRP A 77 6.74 -20.98 2.67
C TRP A 77 7.32 -20.93 4.10
N GLU A 78 6.83 -20.03 4.94
CA GLU A 78 7.28 -19.89 6.34
C GLU A 78 7.03 -21.13 7.19
N GLN A 79 6.02 -21.94 6.85
CA GLN A 79 5.72 -23.20 7.52
C GLN A 79 6.59 -24.35 7.00
N ASN A 80 7.18 -24.18 5.82
CA ASN A 80 8.01 -25.16 5.13
C ASN A 80 9.46 -24.67 5.04
N ARG A 81 10.06 -24.35 6.20
CA ARG A 81 11.42 -23.79 6.34
C ARG A 81 12.56 -24.66 5.78
N TYR A 82 12.27 -25.90 5.37
CA TYR A 82 13.23 -26.75 4.66
C TYR A 82 13.51 -26.23 3.24
N ILE A 83 12.61 -25.43 2.67
CA ILE A 83 12.79 -24.75 1.39
C ILE A 83 13.59 -23.47 1.67
N LEU A 84 14.88 -23.47 1.35
CA LEU A 84 15.75 -22.32 1.63
C LEU A 84 15.53 -21.16 0.65
N ASP A 85 15.07 -21.46 -0.57
CA ASP A 85 14.73 -20.46 -1.58
C ASP A 85 13.33 -20.73 -2.13
N ALA A 86 12.42 -19.78 -1.92
CA ALA A 86 11.02 -19.88 -2.34
C ALA A 86 10.83 -19.91 -3.86
N HIS A 87 11.84 -19.50 -4.65
CA HIS A 87 11.77 -19.54 -6.11
C HIS A 87 11.80 -20.97 -6.66
N TRP A 88 12.31 -21.94 -5.90
CA TRP A 88 12.50 -23.32 -6.35
C TRP A 88 11.79 -24.31 -5.44
N ILE A 89 10.75 -24.95 -5.98
CA ILE A 89 10.09 -26.11 -5.37
C ILE A 89 10.18 -27.30 -6.33
N TYR A 90 10.41 -28.49 -5.79
CA TYR A 90 10.65 -29.68 -6.59
C TYR A 90 9.44 -30.62 -6.53
N PRO A 91 9.00 -31.19 -7.68
CA PRO A 91 7.96 -32.20 -7.68
C PRO A 91 8.37 -33.43 -6.85
N GLY A 92 7.47 -33.90 -5.99
CA GLY A 92 7.71 -35.00 -5.05
C GLY A 92 8.00 -34.55 -3.61
N ASP A 93 8.39 -33.29 -3.39
CA ASP A 93 8.59 -32.76 -2.04
C ASP A 93 7.24 -32.64 -1.29
N PRO A 94 7.15 -33.06 -0.02
CA PRO A 94 5.95 -32.92 0.78
C PRO A 94 5.80 -31.51 1.35
N LEU A 95 4.72 -30.81 1.00
CA LEU A 95 4.39 -29.48 1.49
C LEU A 95 3.33 -29.55 2.60
N VAL A 96 3.62 -28.95 3.75
CA VAL A 96 2.66 -28.81 4.84
C VAL A 96 1.68 -27.69 4.52
N VAL A 97 0.38 -27.99 4.45
CA VAL A 97 -0.70 -27.07 4.06
C VAL A 97 -1.85 -27.14 5.09
N PRO A 98 -1.72 -26.55 6.29
CA PRO A 98 -2.77 -26.61 7.30
C PRO A 98 -4.10 -26.02 6.80
N GLY A 99 -5.15 -26.84 6.90
CA GLY A 99 -6.50 -26.50 6.48
C GLY A 99 -7.17 -25.64 7.54
N ALA A 100 -7.39 -24.37 7.18
CA ALA A 100 -8.09 -23.34 7.95
C ALA A 100 -7.52 -23.00 9.34
N ALA A 101 -7.42 -21.70 9.61
CA ALA A 101 -7.24 -21.15 10.94
C ALA A 101 -8.31 -21.71 11.91
N VAL A 102 -7.89 -22.23 13.07
CA VAL A 102 -8.80 -22.54 14.18
C VAL A 102 -8.30 -21.88 15.47
N PRO A 103 -9.08 -20.95 16.06
CA PRO A 103 -8.89 -20.47 17.42
C PRO A 103 -9.39 -21.52 18.43
N ARG A 104 -8.61 -21.76 19.49
CA ARG A 104 -8.99 -22.67 20.58
C ARG A 104 -9.80 -21.91 21.65
N GLY A 105 -11.06 -22.29 21.83
CA GLY A 105 -11.75 -22.25 23.13
C GLY A 105 -13.11 -21.56 23.16
N ALA A 106 -14.17 -22.37 23.31
CA ALA A 106 -15.34 -22.00 24.12
C ALA A 106 -15.68 -23.18 25.05
N PRO A 107 -16.07 -22.94 26.32
CA PRO A 107 -16.51 -23.99 27.25
C PRO A 107 -17.96 -24.40 26.99
N GLY A 108 -18.30 -25.63 27.38
CA GLY A 108 -19.46 -26.37 26.88
C GLY A 108 -20.77 -26.31 27.67
N ASP A 109 -21.57 -27.33 27.30
CA ASP A 109 -22.85 -27.82 27.81
C ASP A 109 -24.09 -26.95 27.51
N GLY A 110 -25.19 -27.46 26.96
CA GLY A 110 -25.53 -28.83 26.57
C GLY A 110 -26.96 -28.89 26.01
N THR A 111 -27.37 -30.11 25.67
CA THR A 111 -28.72 -30.56 25.32
C THR A 111 -29.25 -30.21 23.92
N GLY A 112 -29.24 -31.23 23.06
CA GLY A 112 -30.02 -31.23 21.83
C GLY A 112 -31.49 -31.51 22.07
N ILE A 113 -32.32 -31.15 21.10
CA ILE A 113 -33.54 -31.85 20.70
C ILE A 113 -33.72 -31.58 19.20
N ALA A 114 -34.12 -32.65 18.52
CA ALA A 114 -34.32 -32.78 17.09
C ALA A 114 -35.39 -31.82 16.52
N ALA A 115 -35.19 -31.43 15.26
CA ALA A 115 -36.24 -30.88 14.42
C ALA A 115 -37.25 -31.97 13.99
N PRO A 116 -38.53 -31.63 13.85
CA PRO A 116 -39.36 -32.17 12.79
C PRO A 116 -39.67 -31.08 11.74
N PRO A 117 -39.93 -31.47 10.48
CA PRO A 117 -40.16 -30.56 9.38
C PRO A 117 -41.60 -30.05 9.40
N ILE A 118 -41.83 -28.83 8.93
CA ILE A 118 -43.18 -28.43 8.52
C ILE A 118 -43.16 -28.04 7.06
N ASP A 119 -43.96 -28.82 6.36
CA ASP A 119 -44.33 -28.81 4.97
C ASP A 119 -45.05 -27.50 4.59
N SER A 120 -45.10 -27.31 3.28
CA SER A 120 -45.72 -26.23 2.55
C SER A 120 -47.23 -26.10 2.83
N THR A 121 -47.76 -24.90 2.63
CA THR A 121 -48.82 -24.55 1.66
C THR A 121 -49.85 -23.54 2.21
N ALA A 122 -50.24 -22.61 1.32
CA ALA A 122 -51.44 -21.74 1.32
C ALA A 122 -51.44 -20.55 2.30
N ALA A 123 -51.29 -19.28 1.88
CA ALA A 123 -52.00 -18.44 0.90
C ALA A 123 -53.22 -17.69 1.46
N GLN A 124 -53.28 -16.40 1.09
CA GLN A 124 -54.40 -15.45 1.13
C GLN A 124 -54.67 -14.85 2.53
N THR A 125 -54.90 -13.55 2.75
CA THR A 125 -55.41 -12.45 1.90
C THR A 125 -55.13 -11.12 2.63
N LEU A 126 -54.83 -10.03 1.89
CA LEU A 126 -54.97 -8.64 2.36
C LEU A 126 -56.46 -8.25 2.39
N PRO A 127 -56.88 -7.32 3.26
CA PRO A 127 -57.18 -5.98 2.73
C PRO A 127 -56.84 -4.78 3.66
N GLU A 128 -56.38 -3.71 3.01
CA GLU A 128 -56.76 -2.28 3.10
C GLU A 128 -56.84 -1.51 4.46
N GLU A 129 -55.91 -0.54 4.57
CA GLU A 129 -55.87 0.83 5.18
C GLU A 129 -57.02 1.38 6.08
N PRO A 130 -56.84 2.46 6.90
CA PRO A 130 -55.83 3.54 6.77
C PRO A 130 -55.20 4.06 8.09
N ALA A 131 -54.18 4.93 7.97
CA ALA A 131 -54.05 6.23 8.64
C ALA A 131 -52.57 6.65 8.77
N ALA A 132 -52.28 7.84 8.25
CA ALA A 132 -51.02 8.54 8.38
C ALA A 132 -50.74 8.96 9.84
N GLU A 133 -49.47 8.96 10.25
CA GLU A 133 -48.76 10.13 10.81
C GLU A 133 -47.27 9.84 11.13
N ASP A 134 -46.47 10.89 10.94
CA ASP A 134 -45.08 11.18 11.37
C ASP A 134 -43.84 10.56 10.67
N PRO A 135 -43.00 11.40 10.01
CA PRO A 135 -41.78 10.99 9.34
C PRO A 135 -40.53 11.34 10.16
N PHE A 136 -40.22 10.64 11.27
CA PHE A 136 -38.88 10.76 11.91
C PHE A 136 -38.59 9.54 12.81
N ALA A 137 -38.07 8.44 12.24
CA ALA A 137 -37.35 7.41 13.01
C ALA A 137 -36.63 6.39 12.11
N SER A 138 -35.79 6.81 11.16
CA SER A 138 -34.73 5.92 10.68
C SER A 138 -33.59 5.95 11.71
N ARG A 139 -33.71 5.07 12.71
CA ARG A 139 -32.58 4.53 13.46
C ARG A 139 -31.66 3.81 12.46
N GLU A 140 -30.73 4.52 11.86
CA GLU A 140 -29.51 3.87 11.39
C GLU A 140 -28.67 3.56 12.62
N SER A 141 -28.78 2.29 12.99
CA SER A 141 -27.92 1.58 13.91
C SER A 141 -26.46 1.86 13.57
N LEU A 142 -25.86 2.74 14.38
CA LEU A 142 -24.43 2.80 14.64
C LEU A 142 -23.92 1.37 14.86
N SER A 143 -23.25 0.83 13.85
CA SER A 143 -22.51 -0.42 13.97
C SER A 143 -21.44 -0.21 15.04
N GLY A 144 -21.61 -0.97 16.11
CA GLY A 144 -20.89 -0.84 17.36
C GLY A 144 -19.38 -0.99 17.22
N VAL A 145 -18.73 -0.22 18.08
CA VAL A 145 -17.42 -0.46 18.68
C VAL A 145 -17.02 -1.93 18.62
N ALA A 146 -16.12 -2.26 17.70
CA ALA A 146 -15.41 -3.53 17.71
C ALA A 146 -14.55 -3.55 18.98
N SER A 147 -15.00 -4.32 19.98
CA SER A 147 -14.25 -4.62 21.18
C SER A 147 -13.03 -5.47 20.82
N ASP A 148 -11.84 -4.94 21.11
CA ASP A 148 -10.53 -5.59 21.00
C ASP A 148 -10.44 -6.87 21.85
N SER A 149 -10.93 -7.99 21.31
CA SER A 149 -10.66 -9.32 21.88
C SER A 149 -10.68 -10.42 20.81
N ALA A 150 -9.84 -10.28 19.78
CA ALA A 150 -9.58 -11.35 18.81
C ALA A 150 -8.10 -11.73 18.88
N GLY A 151 -7.74 -12.91 19.39
CA GLY A 151 -6.35 -13.35 19.57
C GLY A 151 -5.50 -13.36 18.28
N ASP A 152 -4.22 -13.03 18.46
CA ASP A 152 -2.98 -13.31 17.69
C ASP A 152 -2.94 -13.39 16.15
N VAL A 153 -3.96 -12.97 15.41
CA VAL A 153 -3.81 -12.71 13.97
C VAL A 153 -3.06 -11.39 13.80
N PRO A 154 -1.97 -11.35 13.00
CA PRO A 154 -1.32 -10.10 12.63
C PRO A 154 -2.32 -9.21 11.89
N VAL A 155 -2.69 -8.09 12.51
CA VAL A 155 -3.60 -7.10 11.91
C VAL A 155 -2.75 -6.11 11.15
N ALA A 156 -3.10 -5.77 9.91
CA ALA A 156 -2.41 -4.71 9.18
C ALA A 156 -2.52 -3.37 9.94
N LEU A 157 -1.45 -2.57 9.95
CA LEU A 157 -1.44 -1.27 10.63
C LEU A 157 -2.38 -0.25 9.98
N GLY A 158 -2.59 -0.38 8.67
CA GLY A 158 -3.50 0.46 7.90
C GLY A 158 -3.99 -0.24 6.64
N HIS A 159 -4.48 0.54 5.69
CA HIS A 159 -4.85 0.08 4.35
C HIS A 159 -3.81 0.50 3.32
N GLU A 160 -3.78 -0.18 2.18
CA GLU A 160 -2.92 0.20 1.04
C GLU A 160 -3.19 1.65 0.58
N SER A 161 -4.46 2.07 0.58
CA SER A 161 -4.86 3.44 0.28
C SER A 161 -4.25 4.45 1.24
N ASP A 162 -4.00 4.08 2.51
CA ASP A 162 -3.40 4.99 3.47
C ASP A 162 -1.95 5.31 3.10
N ILE A 163 -1.26 4.47 2.33
CA ILE A 163 0.11 4.73 1.87
C ILE A 163 0.08 5.38 0.49
N TYR A 164 -0.63 4.78 -0.48
CA TYR A 164 -0.57 5.23 -1.88
C TYR A 164 -1.51 6.36 -2.25
N CYS A 165 -2.49 6.68 -1.39
CA CYS A 165 -3.25 7.93 -1.50
C CYS A 165 -2.73 9.01 -0.54
N SER A 166 -1.67 8.72 0.21
CA SER A 166 -1.02 9.68 1.11
C SER A 166 0.26 10.23 0.52
N GLY A 167 0.39 11.54 0.52
CA GLY A 167 1.62 12.18 0.10
C GLY A 167 2.81 11.92 1.03
N TYR A 168 3.94 12.53 0.70
CA TYR A 168 5.15 12.52 1.51
C TYR A 168 5.73 13.94 1.62
N ILE A 169 6.61 14.15 2.59
CA ILE A 169 7.37 15.41 2.71
C ILE A 169 8.77 15.14 2.15
N GLY A 170 9.05 15.80 1.04
CA GLY A 170 10.31 15.68 0.30
C GLY A 170 11.06 17.01 0.24
N GLU A 171 12.08 17.06 -0.62
CA GLU A 171 12.88 18.26 -0.80
C GLU A 171 12.07 19.40 -1.44
N VAL A 172 12.45 20.65 -1.18
CA VAL A 172 11.66 21.82 -1.58
C VAL A 172 11.49 21.93 -3.10
N ASP A 173 12.53 21.55 -3.85
CA ASP A 173 12.61 21.65 -5.31
C ASP A 173 12.92 20.26 -5.91
N GLU A 174 12.22 19.24 -5.42
CA GLU A 174 12.35 17.87 -5.93
C GLU A 174 11.92 17.83 -7.40
N ALA A 175 12.80 17.32 -8.25
CA ALA A 175 12.56 17.23 -9.68
C ALA A 175 12.01 15.85 -10.04
N PHE A 176 10.94 15.83 -10.82
CA PHE A 176 10.34 14.60 -11.32
C PHE A 176 10.65 14.43 -12.81
N PRO A 177 11.11 13.24 -13.23
CA PRO A 177 11.60 13.02 -14.59
C PRO A 177 10.46 13.04 -15.63
N TYR A 178 9.25 12.69 -15.20
CA TYR A 178 8.12 12.49 -16.08
C TYR A 178 6.94 13.40 -15.72
N GLN A 179 6.06 13.64 -16.68
CA GLN A 179 4.91 14.51 -16.58
C GLN A 179 3.82 14.07 -17.55
N VAL A 180 2.56 14.19 -17.14
CA VAL A 180 1.38 14.03 -17.99
C VAL A 180 1.32 15.22 -18.95
N MET A 181 1.58 14.99 -20.23
CA MET A 181 1.55 16.03 -21.27
C MET A 181 0.13 16.35 -21.73
N SER A 182 -0.71 15.32 -21.82
CA SER A 182 -2.05 15.40 -22.42
C SER A 182 -2.88 14.15 -22.11
N SER A 183 -4.12 14.09 -22.58
CA SER A 183 -5.05 12.95 -22.42
C SER A 183 -5.78 12.63 -23.73
N GLU A 184 -6.46 11.49 -23.80
CA GLU A 184 -7.30 11.13 -24.95
C GLU A 184 -8.45 12.11 -25.25
N PHE A 185 -8.81 12.95 -24.27
CA PHE A 185 -9.81 14.01 -24.42
C PHE A 185 -9.27 15.27 -25.09
N ASP A 186 -7.97 15.33 -25.34
CA ASP A 186 -7.25 16.45 -25.91
C ASP A 186 -7.13 16.28 -27.44
N PHE A 187 -8.26 16.19 -28.13
CA PHE A 187 -8.31 16.15 -29.59
C PHE A 187 -8.49 17.55 -30.18
N LEU A 188 -7.82 17.81 -31.31
CA LEU A 188 -7.94 19.06 -32.03
C LEU A 188 -9.29 19.10 -32.76
N THR A 189 -10.20 19.98 -32.35
CA THR A 189 -11.46 20.22 -33.10
C THR A 189 -11.27 21.30 -34.17
N PRO A 190 -11.76 21.10 -35.41
CA PRO A 190 -11.87 22.18 -36.38
C PRO A 190 -12.76 23.30 -35.83
N SER A 191 -12.26 24.54 -35.81
CA SER A 191 -13.06 25.70 -35.40
C SER A 191 -14.08 26.03 -36.50
N LEU A 192 -15.37 25.85 -36.20
CA LEU A 192 -16.49 26.22 -37.07
C LEU A 192 -17.01 27.62 -36.72
N ASP A 193 -16.15 28.63 -36.64
CA ASP A 193 -16.60 30.03 -36.50
C ASP A 193 -17.22 30.49 -37.83
N PRO A 194 -18.56 30.69 -37.91
CA PRO A 194 -19.24 31.03 -39.16
C PRO A 194 -18.84 32.40 -39.71
N ARG A 195 -18.18 33.25 -38.90
CA ARG A 195 -17.77 34.61 -39.28
C ARG A 195 -16.44 34.66 -40.02
N ARG A 196 -15.66 33.56 -40.05
CA ARG A 196 -14.30 33.53 -40.64
C ARG A 196 -14.19 32.85 -42.00
N GLY A 197 -15.31 32.46 -42.62
CA GLY A 197 -15.31 31.83 -43.94
C GLY A 197 -14.68 30.42 -43.90
N SER A 198 -14.93 29.64 -44.94
CA SER A 198 -14.44 28.27 -45.09
C SER A 198 -12.93 28.18 -45.37
N ASP A 199 -12.15 29.13 -44.86
CA ASP A 199 -10.71 29.12 -45.00
C ASP A 199 -10.12 28.19 -43.94
N LEU A 200 -9.68 27.02 -44.37
CA LEU A 200 -8.99 26.00 -43.57
C LEU A 200 -7.58 26.46 -43.17
N THR A 201 -7.42 27.74 -42.83
CA THR A 201 -6.17 28.26 -42.25
C THR A 201 -6.26 28.08 -40.74
N GLY A 202 -5.70 26.96 -40.29
CA GLY A 202 -5.80 26.46 -38.93
C GLY A 202 -5.48 27.49 -37.86
N LEU A 203 -6.52 28.02 -37.21
CA LEU A 203 -6.43 28.27 -35.78
C LEU A 203 -6.79 26.96 -35.09
N TRP A 204 -5.74 26.20 -34.78
CA TRP A 204 -5.75 25.02 -33.91
C TRP A 204 -6.25 25.45 -32.53
N GLY A 205 -7.55 25.32 -32.29
CA GLY A 205 -8.19 25.66 -31.01
C GLY A 205 -8.33 24.44 -30.12
N LYS A 206 -8.06 24.60 -28.81
CA LYS A 206 -8.40 23.64 -27.76
C LYS A 206 -9.88 23.25 -27.89
N ALA A 207 -10.17 21.97 -28.00
CA ALA A 207 -11.56 21.51 -27.99
C ALA A 207 -12.24 21.91 -26.68
N ALA A 208 -13.54 22.21 -26.72
CA ALA A 208 -14.36 22.50 -25.54
C ALA A 208 -14.60 21.26 -24.64
N THR A 209 -13.84 20.19 -24.85
CA THR A 209 -13.96 18.86 -24.21
C THR A 209 -12.71 18.49 -23.42
N GLU A 210 -11.93 19.45 -22.91
CA GLU A 210 -10.87 19.15 -21.94
C GLU A 210 -11.51 18.59 -20.66
N LYS A 211 -11.32 17.29 -20.39
CA LYS A 211 -11.64 16.69 -19.10
C LYS A 211 -10.57 17.13 -18.09
N TYR A 212 -10.91 18.12 -17.26
CA TYR A 212 -9.97 18.71 -16.29
C TYR A 212 -9.52 17.76 -15.18
N GLY A 213 -10.34 16.76 -14.85
CA GLY A 213 -10.05 15.77 -13.82
C GLY A 213 -10.00 14.38 -14.43
N LEU A 214 -8.79 13.90 -14.75
CA LEU A 214 -8.60 12.54 -15.23
C LEU A 214 -8.69 11.57 -14.06
N GLY A 215 -9.31 10.41 -14.30
CA GLY A 215 -9.59 9.40 -13.30
C GLY A 215 -9.29 8.00 -13.80
N LEU A 216 -9.73 7.00 -13.04
CA LEU A 216 -9.50 5.59 -13.34
C LEU A 216 -9.94 5.23 -14.77
N GLY A 217 -9.05 4.59 -15.52
CA GLY A 217 -9.28 4.09 -16.88
C GLY A 217 -9.02 5.10 -18.00
N ASP A 218 -8.80 6.39 -17.69
CA ASP A 218 -8.50 7.38 -18.72
C ASP A 218 -7.09 7.16 -19.29
N ILE A 219 -6.95 7.39 -20.60
CA ILE A 219 -5.67 7.31 -21.32
C ILE A 219 -4.95 8.67 -21.29
N VAL A 220 -3.67 8.62 -20.93
CA VAL A 220 -2.78 9.78 -20.80
C VAL A 220 -1.53 9.64 -21.66
N TYR A 221 -1.05 10.79 -22.13
CA TYR A 221 0.20 10.89 -22.88
C TYR A 221 1.30 11.47 -21.98
N LEU A 222 2.43 10.77 -21.93
CA LEU A 222 3.57 11.07 -21.06
C LEU A 222 4.77 11.55 -21.87
N ASN A 223 5.62 12.37 -21.27
CA ASN A 223 6.94 12.73 -21.81
C ASN A 223 7.99 11.64 -21.49
N GLY A 224 9.23 11.85 -21.96
CA GLY A 224 10.38 10.99 -21.69
C GLY A 224 10.50 9.85 -22.69
N GLY A 225 9.45 9.05 -22.88
CA GLY A 225 9.50 7.89 -23.78
C GLY A 225 10.69 6.97 -23.50
N ARG A 226 11.16 6.24 -24.51
CA ARG A 226 12.28 5.29 -24.40
C ARG A 226 13.60 6.02 -24.13
N ALA A 227 13.80 7.18 -24.75
CA ALA A 227 14.99 8.01 -24.51
C ALA A 227 15.08 8.50 -23.06
N GLY A 228 13.93 8.67 -22.40
CA GLY A 228 13.82 9.03 -20.99
C GLY A 228 13.87 7.83 -20.03
N GLY A 229 13.94 6.60 -20.54
CA GLY A 229 14.04 5.38 -19.73
C GLY A 229 12.71 4.69 -19.43
N LEU A 230 11.58 5.15 -19.98
CA LEU A 230 10.29 4.49 -19.76
C LEU A 230 10.22 3.14 -20.47
N SER A 231 9.61 2.16 -19.81
CA SER A 231 9.32 0.85 -20.37
C SER A 231 7.82 0.52 -20.34
N ALA A 232 7.35 -0.23 -21.34
CA ALA A 232 5.97 -0.71 -21.33
C ALA A 232 5.75 -1.66 -20.14
N GLY A 233 4.63 -1.49 -19.43
CA GLY A 233 4.31 -2.21 -18.19
C GLY A 233 4.80 -1.53 -16.91
N GLU A 234 5.66 -0.53 -17.00
CA GLU A 234 6.11 0.26 -15.85
C GLU A 234 4.94 1.02 -15.20
N VAL A 235 4.97 1.14 -13.88
CA VAL A 235 3.97 1.90 -13.11
C VAL A 235 4.62 3.16 -12.56
N LEU A 236 3.95 4.28 -12.73
CA LEU A 236 4.37 5.59 -12.26
C LEU A 236 3.36 6.13 -11.24
N THR A 237 3.85 6.84 -10.24
CA THR A 237 3.02 7.54 -9.25
C THR A 237 2.84 8.98 -9.66
N ALA A 238 1.58 9.43 -9.71
CA ALA A 238 1.22 10.81 -9.97
C ALA A 238 1.36 11.65 -8.70
N VAL A 239 2.24 12.66 -8.75
CA VAL A 239 2.60 13.51 -7.61
C VAL A 239 2.26 14.97 -7.93
N VAL A 240 1.74 15.67 -6.92
CA VAL A 240 1.48 17.12 -7.02
C VAL A 240 2.21 17.87 -5.90
N PRO A 241 3.06 18.86 -6.21
CA PRO A 241 3.66 19.71 -5.21
C PRO A 241 2.59 20.55 -4.52
N ARG A 242 2.63 20.58 -3.19
CA ARG A 242 1.79 21.43 -2.34
C ARG A 242 2.66 22.48 -1.63
N GLY A 243 2.21 22.94 -0.46
CA GLY A 243 2.90 23.93 0.34
C GLY A 243 4.20 23.43 0.98
N LYS A 244 5.07 24.37 1.35
CA LYS A 244 6.21 24.11 2.23
C LYS A 244 5.70 23.76 3.62
N ILE A 245 6.38 22.82 4.27
CA ILE A 245 6.07 22.39 5.63
C ILE A 245 7.11 22.96 6.58
N ILE A 246 6.63 23.71 7.56
CA ILE A 246 7.43 24.30 8.63
C ILE A 246 7.07 23.56 9.91
N HIS A 247 8.08 23.16 10.67
CA HIS A 247 7.88 22.48 11.93
C HIS A 247 7.12 23.40 12.92
N PRO A 248 6.00 22.95 13.53
CA PRO A 248 5.15 23.80 14.37
C PRO A 248 5.87 24.35 15.61
N LEU A 249 6.73 23.54 16.24
CA LEU A 249 7.48 23.94 17.45
C LEU A 249 8.81 24.66 17.16
N THR A 250 9.69 24.08 16.32
CA THR A 250 11.03 24.63 16.07
C THR A 250 11.08 25.72 15.01
N GLN A 251 10.02 25.88 14.20
CA GLN A 251 9.96 26.79 13.05
C GLN A 251 11.00 26.50 11.95
N GLU A 252 11.58 25.29 11.96
CA GLU A 252 12.50 24.83 10.92
C GLU A 252 11.74 24.42 9.64
N GLU A 253 12.33 24.68 8.47
CA GLU A 253 11.79 24.23 7.19
C GLU A 253 12.12 22.73 6.98
N LEU A 254 11.09 21.89 6.98
CA LEU A 254 11.26 20.43 6.84
C LEU A 254 11.26 19.98 5.38
N GLY A 255 10.69 20.78 4.48
CA GLY A 255 10.62 20.49 3.05
C GLY A 255 9.31 20.92 2.42
N ARG A 256 8.92 20.26 1.33
CA ARG A 256 7.64 20.47 0.65
C ARG A 256 6.80 19.21 0.71
N PHE A 257 5.50 19.38 0.91
CA PHE A 257 4.56 18.27 0.83
C PHE A 257 4.23 17.94 -0.62
N TYR A 258 4.40 16.69 -1.02
CA TYR A 258 4.02 16.15 -2.33
C TYR A 258 2.88 15.16 -2.15
N GLY A 259 1.69 15.49 -2.65
CA GLY A 259 0.51 14.64 -2.55
C GLY A 259 0.46 13.61 -3.66
N TYR A 260 0.08 12.37 -3.34
CA TYR A 260 -0.22 11.35 -4.33
C TYR A 260 -1.64 11.50 -4.88
N LEU A 261 -1.78 11.52 -6.20
CA LEU A 261 -3.07 11.62 -6.89
C LEU A 261 -3.52 10.26 -7.45
N GLY A 262 -2.59 9.36 -7.76
CA GLY A 262 -2.90 8.03 -8.29
C GLY A 262 -1.71 7.36 -8.97
N ARG A 263 -1.98 6.30 -9.73
CA ARG A 263 -0.98 5.50 -10.46
C ARG A 263 -1.30 5.43 -11.94
N VAL A 264 -0.28 5.62 -12.77
CA VAL A 264 -0.34 5.51 -14.23
C VAL A 264 0.48 4.31 -14.67
N ARG A 265 -0.14 3.36 -15.36
CA ARG A 265 0.53 2.21 -15.97
C ARG A 265 0.90 2.56 -17.40
N VAL A 266 2.16 2.40 -17.78
CA VAL A 266 2.64 2.63 -19.14
C VAL A 266 2.17 1.48 -20.04
N LEU A 267 1.39 1.77 -21.07
CA LEU A 267 0.90 0.80 -22.03
C LEU A 267 1.86 0.61 -23.20
N SER A 268 2.37 1.72 -23.75
CA SER A 268 3.30 1.69 -24.87
C SER A 268 4.28 2.85 -24.82
N VAL A 269 5.48 2.63 -25.35
CA VAL A 269 6.57 3.60 -25.30
C VAL A 269 7.09 3.87 -26.71
N GLN A 270 7.11 5.14 -27.07
CA GLN A 270 7.72 5.68 -28.30
C GLN A 270 9.10 6.26 -27.96
N GLU A 271 9.79 6.87 -28.92
CA GLU A 271 11.15 7.37 -28.67
C GLU A 271 11.17 8.51 -27.64
N SER A 272 10.27 9.49 -27.76
CA SER A 272 10.21 10.69 -26.90
C SER A 272 8.93 10.81 -26.05
N SER A 273 7.95 9.94 -26.28
CA SER A 273 6.66 9.95 -25.59
C SER A 273 6.23 8.54 -25.20
N ALA A 274 5.27 8.44 -24.27
CA ALA A 274 4.64 7.17 -23.91
C ALA A 274 3.13 7.35 -23.76
N ILE A 275 2.40 6.26 -23.94
CA ILE A 275 0.96 6.18 -23.67
C ILE A 275 0.80 5.41 -22.36
N GLY A 276 0.07 5.97 -21.42
CA GLY A 276 -0.27 5.34 -20.16
C GLY A 276 -1.77 5.33 -19.91
N GLU A 277 -2.20 4.47 -18.99
CA GLU A 277 -3.56 4.38 -18.49
C GLU A 277 -3.55 4.68 -16.99
N ILE A 278 -4.51 5.46 -16.50
CA ILE A 278 -4.68 5.69 -15.07
C ILE A 278 -5.23 4.40 -14.45
N SER A 279 -4.34 3.61 -13.84
CA SER A 279 -4.66 2.34 -13.18
C SER A 279 -5.26 2.49 -11.78
N GLN A 280 -5.03 3.64 -11.13
CA GLN A 280 -5.63 4.00 -9.84
C GLN A 280 -5.75 5.52 -9.75
N SER A 281 -6.85 6.01 -9.20
CA SER A 281 -7.06 7.43 -8.90
C SER A 281 -7.55 7.57 -7.46
N CYS A 282 -6.78 8.29 -6.65
CA CYS A 282 -7.16 8.72 -5.31
C CYS A 282 -7.84 10.10 -5.37
N ASN A 283 -7.34 10.95 -6.27
CA ASN A 283 -7.85 12.28 -6.58
C ASN A 283 -7.81 12.50 -8.10
N PRO A 284 -8.56 13.49 -8.63
CA PRO A 284 -8.46 13.84 -10.04
C PRO A 284 -7.02 14.21 -10.42
N ILE A 285 -6.53 13.64 -11.51
CA ILE A 285 -5.18 13.87 -12.05
C ILE A 285 -5.27 14.90 -13.17
N PRO A 286 -4.81 16.16 -12.96
CA PRO A 286 -4.81 17.15 -14.03
C PRO A 286 -3.70 16.90 -15.05
N VAL A 287 -3.89 17.39 -16.27
CA VAL A 287 -2.79 17.49 -17.25
C VAL A 287 -1.70 18.41 -16.70
N GLY A 288 -0.44 18.04 -16.92
CA GLY A 288 0.72 18.69 -16.30
C GLY A 288 1.13 18.10 -14.96
N THR A 289 0.43 17.08 -14.45
CA THR A 289 0.85 16.38 -13.22
C THR A 289 2.20 15.71 -13.40
N GLN A 290 3.06 15.86 -12.40
CA GLN A 290 4.39 15.26 -12.37
C GLN A 290 4.28 13.77 -12.00
N LEU A 291 5.20 12.96 -12.53
CA LEU A 291 5.20 11.52 -12.36
C LEU A 291 6.59 11.05 -11.90
N LYS A 292 6.60 10.13 -10.94
CA LYS A 292 7.81 9.44 -10.49
C LYS A 292 7.67 7.92 -10.63
N PRO A 293 8.77 7.16 -10.73
CA PRO A 293 8.70 5.69 -10.65
C PRO A 293 7.96 5.22 -9.40
N PHE A 294 7.12 4.20 -9.53
CA PHE A 294 6.41 3.59 -8.40
C PHE A 294 7.33 2.62 -7.66
N GLU A 295 7.53 2.87 -6.37
CA GLU A 295 8.23 1.98 -5.46
C GLU A 295 7.18 1.33 -4.51
N PRO A 296 6.99 0.01 -4.55
CA PRO A 296 6.00 -0.65 -3.72
C PRO A 296 6.43 -0.70 -2.26
N GLU A 297 5.72 0.04 -1.40
CA GLU A 297 5.88 0.00 0.05
C GLU A 297 4.82 -0.91 0.69
N PRO A 298 5.19 -2.04 1.33
CA PRO A 298 4.20 -2.93 1.95
C PRO A 298 3.59 -2.31 3.20
N VAL A 299 2.32 -2.59 3.47
CA VAL A 299 1.66 -2.15 4.71
C VAL A 299 2.25 -2.93 5.90
N PRO A 300 2.82 -2.25 6.91
CA PRO A 300 3.40 -2.94 8.06
C PRO A 300 2.31 -3.60 8.92
N LEU A 301 2.72 -4.62 9.67
CA LEU A 301 1.85 -5.29 10.63
C LEU A 301 1.74 -4.45 11.90
N ARG A 302 0.52 -4.34 12.44
CA ARG A 302 0.25 -3.69 13.70
C ARG A 302 0.82 -4.52 14.84
N ARG A 303 1.80 -3.96 15.54
CA ARG A 303 2.18 -4.50 16.85
C ARG A 303 1.05 -4.21 17.84
N ARG A 304 0.48 -5.25 18.43
CA ARG A 304 -0.51 -5.10 19.50
C ARG A 304 0.21 -4.61 20.73
N THR A 305 -0.05 -3.37 21.11
CA THR A 305 0.50 -2.82 22.34
C THR A 305 -0.62 -2.19 23.15
N SER A 306 -0.61 -2.36 24.47
CA SER A 306 -1.63 -1.80 25.35
C SER A 306 -1.41 -0.31 25.53
N LEU A 307 -2.42 0.51 25.28
CA LEU A 307 -2.30 1.96 25.46
C LEU A 307 -1.84 2.30 26.89
N ARG A 308 -0.79 3.12 27.01
CA ARG A 308 -0.27 3.53 28.32
C ARG A 308 -1.37 4.25 29.13
N PRO A 309 -1.41 4.11 30.47
CA PRO A 309 -2.34 4.84 31.31
C PRO A 309 -2.22 6.35 31.13
N VAL A 310 -3.30 7.09 31.37
CA VAL A 310 -3.34 8.57 31.22
C VAL A 310 -2.21 9.27 31.99
N ASN A 311 -1.91 8.75 33.18
CA ASN A 311 -0.90 9.29 34.11
C ASN A 311 0.44 8.54 34.01
N TYR A 312 0.74 7.90 32.87
CA TYR A 312 2.03 7.23 32.70
C TYR A 312 3.15 8.28 32.81
N PRO A 313 4.10 8.13 33.75
CA PRO A 313 5.11 9.14 34.00
C PRO A 313 6.05 9.20 32.80
N ALA A 314 5.94 10.27 32.01
CA ALA A 314 7.01 10.73 31.13
C ALA A 314 7.61 11.96 31.79
N GLN A 315 8.95 12.05 31.81
CA GLN A 315 9.60 13.25 32.31
C GLN A 315 9.33 14.40 31.35
N ALA A 316 9.16 15.63 31.85
CA ALA A 316 8.89 16.77 30.97
C ALA A 316 10.09 17.03 30.04
N GLU A 317 11.28 16.72 30.53
CA GLU A 317 12.57 16.80 29.86
C GLU A 317 12.67 15.78 28.71
N GLU A 318 12.10 14.58 28.85
CA GLU A 318 12.06 13.58 27.76
C GLU A 318 11.20 14.04 26.58
N LEU A 319 10.24 14.94 26.82
CA LEU A 319 9.40 15.54 25.77
C LEU A 319 10.05 16.79 25.16
N GLU A 320 11.19 17.25 25.65
CA GLU A 320 11.96 18.31 25.01
C GLU A 320 12.83 17.72 23.91
N GLY A 321 12.55 18.09 22.66
CA GLY A 321 13.24 17.52 21.48
C GLY A 321 12.70 16.16 21.03
N SER A 322 11.68 15.61 21.70
CA SER A 322 10.97 14.43 21.23
C SER A 322 10.32 14.68 19.86
N ALA A 323 10.01 13.60 19.16
CA ALA A 323 9.22 13.66 17.93
C ALA A 323 7.88 14.38 18.14
N ALA A 324 7.32 14.96 17.08
CA ALA A 324 6.08 15.71 17.11
C ALA A 324 5.27 15.48 15.83
N ILE A 325 3.94 15.60 15.97
CA ILE A 325 3.04 15.61 14.81
C ILE A 325 3.18 16.96 14.09
N ILE A 326 3.53 16.95 12.82
CA ILE A 326 3.82 18.16 12.03
C ILE A 326 2.73 18.55 11.04
N LEU A 327 2.01 17.57 10.49
CA LEU A 327 1.01 17.79 9.45
C LEU A 327 -0.06 16.70 9.54
N THR A 328 -1.25 17.01 9.04
CA THR A 328 -2.37 16.08 8.91
C THR A 328 -2.73 15.93 7.44
N HIS A 329 -3.10 14.72 7.01
CA HIS A 329 -3.37 14.42 5.58
C HIS A 329 -4.47 15.33 4.98
N ASP A 330 -5.57 15.51 5.71
CA ASP A 330 -6.76 16.25 5.26
C ASP A 330 -6.88 17.67 5.84
N GLN A 331 -5.81 18.21 6.45
CA GLN A 331 -5.85 19.48 7.20
C GLN A 331 -6.95 19.54 8.29
N VAL A 332 -7.39 18.38 8.77
CA VAL A 332 -8.36 18.28 9.86
C VAL A 332 -7.67 18.71 11.16
N VAL A 333 -8.36 19.58 11.91
CA VAL A 333 -7.83 20.17 13.15
C VAL A 333 -7.98 19.20 14.33
N LEU A 334 -9.10 18.47 14.42
CA LEU A 334 -9.38 17.53 15.49
C LEU A 334 -9.07 16.10 15.04
N LEU A 335 -7.99 15.53 15.54
CA LEU A 335 -7.54 14.19 15.17
C LEU A 335 -8.00 13.16 16.20
N GLY A 336 -8.34 11.97 15.70
CA GLY A 336 -8.80 10.84 16.50
C GLY A 336 -8.30 9.51 15.92
N ARG A 337 -8.91 8.41 16.38
CA ARG A 337 -8.59 7.08 15.86
C ARG A 337 -8.82 7.03 14.34
N GLY A 338 -7.83 6.48 13.63
CA GLY A 338 -7.85 6.30 12.18
C GLY A 338 -7.29 7.47 11.39
N SER A 339 -7.07 8.64 11.99
CA SER A 339 -6.50 9.79 11.29
C SER A 339 -5.04 9.54 10.87
N LEU A 340 -4.68 10.02 9.68
CA LEU A 340 -3.33 9.98 9.13
C LEU A 340 -2.58 11.27 9.45
N VAL A 341 -1.36 11.12 9.96
CA VAL A 341 -0.52 12.21 10.45
C VAL A 341 0.91 12.03 9.97
N TYR A 342 1.63 13.14 9.83
CA TYR A 342 3.05 13.15 9.53
C TYR A 342 3.83 13.51 10.79
N VAL A 343 4.98 12.86 10.96
CA VAL A 343 5.89 13.01 12.10
C VAL A 343 7.23 13.56 11.60
N ASP A 344 7.89 14.37 12.42
CA ASP A 344 9.21 14.97 12.19
C ASP A 344 10.40 14.01 12.38
N ARG A 345 10.17 12.70 12.34
CA ARG A 345 11.22 11.67 12.42
C ARG A 345 11.14 10.73 11.24
N GLY A 346 12.29 10.40 10.68
CA GLY A 346 12.42 9.52 9.53
C GLY A 346 13.44 8.40 9.76
N PHE A 347 13.91 7.78 8.68
CA PHE A 347 14.91 6.70 8.77
C PHE A 347 16.26 7.20 9.28
N GLU A 348 16.59 8.50 9.12
CA GLU A 348 17.80 9.10 9.72
C GLU A 348 17.72 9.14 11.26
N ASP A 349 16.52 9.07 11.83
CA ASP A 349 16.25 9.01 13.26
C ASP A 349 15.97 7.58 13.76
N ASP A 350 16.34 6.55 12.98
CA ASP A 350 16.12 5.12 13.29
C ASP A 350 14.64 4.72 13.41
N VAL A 351 13.75 5.41 12.68
CA VAL A 351 12.34 5.05 12.60
C VAL A 351 12.11 4.01 11.50
N ALA A 352 11.40 2.93 11.83
CA ALA A 352 11.02 1.89 10.89
C ALA A 352 9.49 1.79 10.70
N PRO A 353 9.01 1.34 9.52
CA PRO A 353 7.60 0.99 9.34
C PRO A 353 7.16 -0.06 10.37
N GLY A 354 6.03 0.18 11.03
CA GLY A 354 5.51 -0.65 12.11
C GLY A 354 5.86 -0.17 13.52
N ASP A 355 6.77 0.78 13.67
CA ASP A 355 7.09 1.37 14.97
C ASP A 355 5.88 2.06 15.58
N THR A 356 5.74 1.93 16.89
CA THR A 356 4.62 2.49 17.65
C THR A 356 5.10 3.58 18.58
N TYR A 357 4.36 4.70 18.62
CA TYR A 357 4.64 5.82 19.51
C TYR A 357 3.45 6.11 20.41
N THR A 358 3.75 6.53 21.64
CA THR A 358 2.74 7.07 22.54
C THR A 358 2.67 8.59 22.35
N ILE A 359 1.45 9.09 22.23
CA ILE A 359 1.16 10.51 22.00
C ILE A 359 0.96 11.20 23.35
N TYR A 360 1.71 12.28 23.58
CA TYR A 360 1.71 13.06 24.81
C TYR A 360 1.33 14.52 24.55
N ARG A 361 0.59 15.09 25.49
CA ARG A 361 0.41 16.55 25.60
C ARG A 361 1.19 17.08 26.78
N LYS A 362 2.01 18.10 26.53
CA LYS A 362 2.69 18.83 27.61
C LYS A 362 1.65 19.47 28.53
N GLY A 363 1.77 19.19 29.82
CA GLY A 363 0.98 19.83 30.86
C GLY A 363 1.41 21.29 31.06
N ARG A 364 0.64 22.02 31.86
CA ARG A 364 1.10 23.33 32.36
C ARG A 364 2.37 23.14 33.20
N ARG A 365 3.20 24.17 33.30
CA ARG A 365 4.45 24.11 34.10
C ARG A 365 4.19 23.52 35.49
N GLY A 366 4.94 22.48 35.86
CA GLY A 366 4.80 21.75 37.13
C GLY A 366 3.75 20.64 37.13
N PHE A 367 3.02 20.41 36.03
CA PHE A 367 2.11 19.28 35.86
C PHE A 367 2.71 18.23 34.92
N PRO A 368 2.50 16.93 35.21
CA PRO A 368 2.98 15.87 34.35
C PRO A 368 2.29 15.94 32.97
N PRO A 369 2.98 15.48 31.90
CA PRO A 369 2.35 15.30 30.61
C PRO A 369 1.26 14.23 30.65
N VAL A 370 0.31 14.33 29.72
CA VAL A 370 -0.85 13.44 29.65
C VAL A 370 -0.76 12.58 28.40
N VAL A 371 -0.99 11.27 28.55
CA VAL A 371 -1.11 10.35 27.42
C VAL A 371 -2.44 10.59 26.70
N LEU A 372 -2.38 10.94 25.42
CA LEU A 372 -3.54 11.16 24.57
C LEU A 372 -3.95 9.91 23.79
N GLY A 373 -3.00 9.11 23.36
CA GLY A 373 -3.24 8.03 22.41
C GLY A 373 -1.97 7.32 21.97
N GLU A 374 -2.12 6.53 20.91
CA GLU A 374 -1.05 5.76 20.28
C GLU A 374 -1.16 5.89 18.77
N LEU A 375 -0.02 5.99 18.11
CA LEU A 375 0.09 5.92 16.66
C LEU A 375 1.07 4.83 16.26
N GLY A 376 0.92 4.35 15.04
CA GLY A 376 1.91 3.49 14.40
C GLY A 376 2.36 4.05 13.06
N VAL A 377 3.62 3.84 12.74
CA VAL A 377 4.28 4.31 11.54
C VAL A 377 3.94 3.41 10.35
N LEU A 378 3.38 4.00 9.28
CA LEU A 378 3.00 3.31 8.05
C LEU A 378 4.13 3.31 7.01
N SER A 379 4.72 4.48 6.79
CA SER A 379 5.75 4.70 5.77
C SER A 379 6.79 5.69 6.30
N VAL A 380 8.06 5.49 5.93
CA VAL A 380 9.18 6.26 6.45
C VAL A 380 9.94 6.90 5.29
N GLN A 381 10.18 8.19 5.41
CA GLN A 381 11.03 8.97 4.52
C GLN A 381 12.30 9.37 5.26
N ARG A 382 13.16 10.16 4.61
CA ARG A 382 14.45 10.56 5.17
C ARG A 382 14.37 11.23 6.54
N LYS A 383 13.54 12.28 6.63
CA LYS A 383 13.39 13.10 7.85
C LYS A 383 11.99 13.08 8.44
N THR A 384 11.05 12.39 7.80
CA THR A 384 9.65 12.38 8.21
C THR A 384 9.07 10.98 8.04
N ALA A 385 7.96 10.73 8.71
CA ALA A 385 7.23 9.47 8.59
C ALA A 385 5.72 9.74 8.53
N LEU A 386 5.03 8.93 7.75
CA LEU A 386 3.57 8.86 7.73
C LEU A 386 3.13 7.84 8.79
N ALA A 387 2.17 8.22 9.61
CA ALA A 387 1.64 7.40 10.67
C ALA A 387 0.11 7.45 10.74
N ARG A 388 -0.47 6.40 11.34
CA ARG A 388 -1.90 6.30 11.62
C ARG A 388 -2.15 6.27 13.12
N ILE A 389 -3.09 7.08 13.60
CA ILE A 389 -3.51 7.05 15.00
C ILE A 389 -4.33 5.77 15.23
N LEU A 390 -3.82 4.90 16.09
CA LEU A 390 -4.43 3.60 16.41
C LEU A 390 -5.48 3.72 17.50
N GLU A 391 -5.18 4.53 18.51
CA GLU A 391 -5.99 4.71 19.71
C GLU A 391 -5.97 6.20 20.10
N SER A 392 -7.11 6.72 20.55
CA SER A 392 -7.22 8.10 21.04
C SER A 392 -8.19 8.13 22.23
N ARG A 393 -7.73 8.66 23.36
CA ARG A 393 -8.56 8.97 24.55
C ARG A 393 -9.09 10.39 24.50
N TYR A 394 -8.32 11.29 23.89
CA TYR A 394 -8.61 12.71 23.78
C TYR A 394 -8.25 13.19 22.37
N SER A 395 -8.83 14.32 21.96
CA SER A 395 -8.49 14.96 20.69
C SER A 395 -7.00 15.28 20.61
N ILE A 396 -6.38 14.83 19.52
CA ILE A 396 -4.97 15.04 19.20
C ILE A 396 -4.86 16.22 18.23
N PHE A 397 -3.78 16.98 18.34
CA PHE A 397 -3.48 18.16 17.53
C PHE A 397 -2.08 18.09 16.94
N VAL A 398 -1.86 18.88 15.88
CA VAL A 398 -0.52 19.18 15.39
C VAL A 398 0.30 19.84 16.49
N GLY A 399 1.53 19.38 16.68
CA GLY A 399 2.45 19.81 17.74
C GLY A 399 2.42 18.96 19.01
N ASP A 400 1.51 17.99 19.14
CA ASP A 400 1.59 17.00 20.22
C ASP A 400 2.86 16.15 20.08
N SER A 401 3.48 15.83 21.22
CA SER A 401 4.77 15.16 21.31
C SER A 401 4.62 13.64 21.29
N LEU A 402 5.64 12.95 20.81
CA LEU A 402 5.64 11.51 20.59
C LEU A 402 6.88 10.88 21.23
N LEU A 403 6.67 9.81 21.99
CA LEU A 403 7.76 9.00 22.54
C LEU A 403 7.67 7.56 22.02
N PRO A 404 8.81 6.94 21.63
CA PRO A 404 8.83 5.57 21.17
C PRO A 404 8.36 4.64 22.28
N LYS A 405 7.74 3.53 21.89
CA LYS A 405 7.06 2.63 22.83
C LYS A 405 7.89 1.46 23.29
#